data_AF-A0A0R3LP38-F1
#
_entry.id   AF-A0A0R3LP38-F1
#
_cell.length_a   1.000
_cell.length_b   1.000
_cell.length_c   1.000
_cell.angle_alpha   90.00
_cell.angle_beta   90.00
_cell.angle_gamma   90.00
#
_symmetry.space_group_name_H-M   'P 1'
#
loop_
_entity.id
_entity.type
_entity.pdbx_description
1 polymer ?
#
loop_
_entity_poly.entity_id
_entity_poly.type
_entity_poly.pdbx_seq_one_letter_code
_entity_poly.pdbx_strand_id
1 'polypeptide(L)'
;MLLLQALPTSIGVAAIAPALLVLWLVIAADERPGPPARVWLAFVLGAASISLLGVARAPFAAILAVPGNPWMTQGLRSIFGVAAPEEIVKVLVIIAVSLPVRRRTFADPMDTVVYGAAAGLGFAAYENLAYLVQHADMWRSLAALRSVLTVPFHGALGIIAGAYIAIARAGTALGAHRHHRDWARLSSWCLALFAPVALHAAFDFPLLTLQKHPDLGPTTRMLLGAASLLIGFSSIGFAIRLVRRVGRHHAPRTEVARERLSQLRRMWALLLVGSGAGFAGAAFVLTSLHHWFINPDRNASLLLIPLGMTSILIGLALLLATSAVYVFGRNRIRTSSEGFSSAPEPG
;
A
#
# COMPACT_ATOMS: atom_id res chain seq x y z
N MET A 1 23.36 -20.39 14.26
CA MET A 1 21.95 -20.50 14.72
C MET A 1 21.30 -19.15 15.09
N LEU A 2 22.05 -18.08 15.44
CA LEU A 2 21.44 -16.79 15.88
C LEU A 2 20.61 -16.03 14.86
N LEU A 3 20.96 -16.11 13.58
CA LEU A 3 20.17 -15.46 12.54
C LEU A 3 18.76 -16.06 12.44
N LEU A 4 18.58 -17.35 12.75
CA LEU A 4 17.33 -18.09 12.51
C LEU A 4 16.17 -17.66 13.42
N GLN A 5 16.44 -17.11 14.60
CA GLN A 5 15.39 -16.70 15.56
C GLN A 5 15.02 -15.20 15.47
N ALA A 6 15.94 -14.33 15.03
CA ALA A 6 15.65 -12.92 14.74
C ALA A 6 15.15 -12.69 13.29
N LEU A 7 15.41 -13.65 12.40
CA LEU A 7 14.96 -13.69 11.00
C LEU A 7 13.46 -13.35 10.84
N PRO A 8 12.52 -13.92 11.62
CA PRO A 8 11.08 -13.64 11.45
C PRO A 8 10.73 -12.17 11.70
N THR A 9 11.35 -11.56 12.70
CA THR A 9 11.09 -10.17 13.12
C THR A 9 11.71 -9.19 12.12
N SER A 10 12.99 -9.36 11.76
CA SER A 10 13.67 -8.52 10.75
C SER A 10 13.04 -8.61 9.37
N ILE A 11 12.63 -9.82 8.96
CA ILE A 11 11.89 -10.03 7.72
C ILE A 11 10.52 -9.34 7.80
N GLY A 12 9.81 -9.47 8.93
CA GLY A 12 8.51 -8.83 9.14
C GLY A 12 8.54 -7.33 8.90
N VAL A 13 9.53 -6.62 9.44
CA VAL A 13 9.63 -5.17 9.21
C VAL A 13 10.14 -4.81 7.84
N ALA A 14 11.13 -5.53 7.31
CA ALA A 14 11.57 -5.33 5.94
C ALA A 14 10.43 -5.58 4.93
N ALA A 15 9.46 -6.43 5.29
CA ALA A 15 8.26 -6.67 4.51
C ALA A 15 7.24 -5.52 4.59
N ILE A 16 6.95 -5.04 5.81
CA ILE A 16 5.80 -4.15 6.09
C ILE A 16 6.15 -2.66 6.06
N ALA A 17 7.33 -2.26 6.56
CA ALA A 17 7.74 -0.86 6.64
C ALA A 17 7.66 -0.08 5.31
N PRO A 18 8.11 -0.60 4.15
CA PRO A 18 7.98 0.13 2.89
C PRO A 18 6.51 0.37 2.52
N ALA A 19 5.61 -0.57 2.79
CA ALA A 19 4.20 -0.41 2.50
C ALA A 19 3.56 0.69 3.35
N LEU A 20 3.91 0.75 4.64
CA LEU A 20 3.47 1.81 5.54
C LEU A 20 4.05 3.18 5.17
N LEU A 21 5.32 3.22 4.74
CA LEU A 21 5.95 4.45 4.26
C LEU A 21 5.26 5.02 3.02
N VAL A 22 4.99 4.18 2.02
CA VAL A 22 4.28 4.62 0.82
C VAL A 22 2.85 5.04 1.14
N LEU A 23 2.17 4.32 2.04
CA LEU A 23 0.82 4.68 2.48
C LEU A 23 0.82 6.06 3.15
N TRP A 24 1.80 6.32 4.01
CA TRP A 24 2.02 7.62 4.62
C TRP A 24 2.22 8.72 3.58
N LEU A 25 3.06 8.48 2.56
CA LEU A 25 3.31 9.45 1.49
C LEU A 25 2.02 9.79 0.73
N VAL A 26 1.18 8.79 0.43
CA VAL A 26 -0.10 9.01 -0.26
C VAL A 26 -1.05 9.84 0.60
N ILE A 27 -1.19 9.50 1.89
CA ILE A 27 -2.05 10.25 2.82
C ILE A 27 -1.52 11.67 3.04
N ALA A 28 -0.19 11.84 3.10
CA ALA A 28 0.44 13.14 3.30
C ALA A 28 0.32 14.05 2.07
N ALA A 29 0.17 13.47 0.88
CA ALA A 29 -0.06 14.17 -0.38
C ALA A 29 -1.55 14.49 -0.62
N ASP A 30 -2.46 13.74 -0.01
CA ASP A 30 -3.89 14.02 -0.10
C ASP A 30 -4.25 15.29 0.69
N GLU A 31 -4.87 16.24 -0.01
CA GLU A 31 -5.36 17.46 0.59
C GLU A 31 -6.60 17.25 1.45
N ARG A 32 -7.35 16.14 1.35
CA ARG A 32 -8.56 15.89 2.15
C ARG A 32 -8.65 14.46 2.70
N PRO A 33 -7.71 14.06 3.59
CA PRO A 33 -7.65 12.69 4.07
C PRO A 33 -8.93 12.29 4.78
N GLY A 34 -9.54 11.23 4.27
CA GLY A 34 -10.68 10.56 4.88
C GLY A 34 -10.37 9.96 6.27
N PRO A 35 -11.36 9.32 6.89
CA PRO A 35 -11.22 8.77 8.23
C PRO A 35 -10.15 7.66 8.28
N PRO A 36 -9.13 7.75 9.17
CA PRO A 36 -8.03 6.77 9.24
C PRO A 36 -8.49 5.32 9.41
N ALA A 37 -9.60 5.09 10.14
CA ALA A 37 -10.16 3.76 10.33
C ALA A 37 -10.51 3.05 9.01
N ARG A 38 -10.99 3.78 8.00
CA ARG A 38 -11.31 3.19 6.68
C ARG A 38 -10.07 2.90 5.87
N VAL A 39 -9.05 3.75 5.99
CA VAL A 39 -7.74 3.52 5.38
C VAL A 39 -7.10 2.25 5.95
N TRP A 40 -7.12 2.09 7.28
CA TRP A 40 -6.64 0.87 7.93
C TRP A 40 -7.48 -0.36 7.57
N LEU A 41 -8.80 -0.21 7.49
CA LEU A 41 -9.68 -1.30 7.02
C LEU A 41 -9.31 -1.73 5.60
N ALA A 42 -9.09 -0.79 4.68
CA ALA A 42 -8.65 -1.09 3.31
C ALA A 42 -7.29 -1.80 3.30
N PHE A 43 -6.33 -1.34 4.11
CA PHE A 43 -5.02 -1.99 4.24
C PHE A 43 -5.14 -3.43 4.74
N VAL A 44 -5.87 -3.65 5.84
CA VAL A 44 -6.02 -4.99 6.43
C VAL A 44 -6.80 -5.92 5.50
N LEU A 45 -7.88 -5.44 4.88
CA LEU A 45 -8.63 -6.24 3.91
C LEU A 45 -7.82 -6.51 2.64
N GLY A 46 -6.96 -5.58 2.21
CA GLY A 46 -6.01 -5.78 1.14
C GLY A 46 -5.03 -6.91 1.45
N ALA A 47 -4.43 -6.91 2.64
CA ALA A 47 -3.58 -8.00 3.12
C ALA A 47 -4.34 -9.34 3.20
N ALA A 48 -5.53 -9.33 3.79
CA ALA A 48 -6.37 -10.52 3.93
C ALA A 48 -6.83 -11.08 2.58
N SER A 49 -6.96 -10.25 1.53
CA SER A 49 -7.44 -10.70 0.22
C SER A 49 -6.53 -11.74 -0.45
N ILE A 50 -5.28 -11.89 -0.01
CA ILE A 50 -4.39 -12.97 -0.44
C ILE A 50 -4.96 -14.36 -0.14
N SER A 51 -5.70 -14.52 0.97
CA SER A 51 -6.30 -15.80 1.32
C SER A 51 -7.39 -16.24 0.32
N LEU A 52 -7.91 -15.30 -0.48
CA LEU A 52 -8.93 -15.56 -1.49
C LEU A 52 -8.34 -16.00 -2.83
N LEU A 53 -7.01 -15.92 -3.00
CA LEU A 53 -6.39 -16.20 -4.31
C LEU A 53 -6.54 -17.65 -4.77
N GLY A 54 -6.68 -18.61 -3.85
CA GLY A 54 -6.97 -19.99 -4.21
C GLY A 54 -8.28 -20.11 -5.01
N VAL A 55 -9.34 -19.47 -4.50
CA VAL A 55 -10.65 -19.42 -5.18
C VAL A 55 -10.60 -18.52 -6.41
N ALA A 56 -9.94 -17.36 -6.33
CA ALA A 56 -9.86 -16.41 -7.45
C ALA A 56 -9.09 -16.97 -8.66
N ARG A 57 -8.17 -17.93 -8.46
CA ARG A 57 -7.43 -18.61 -9.53
C ARG A 57 -8.21 -19.73 -10.21
N ALA A 58 -9.20 -20.33 -9.53
CA ALA A 58 -9.93 -21.50 -10.04
C ALA A 58 -10.58 -21.28 -11.41
N PRO A 59 -11.24 -20.13 -11.71
CA PRO A 59 -11.84 -19.88 -13.02
C PRO A 59 -10.82 -19.85 -14.18
N PHE A 60 -9.55 -19.61 -13.88
CA PHE A 60 -8.48 -19.48 -14.87
C PHE A 60 -7.71 -20.78 -15.11
N ALA A 61 -7.96 -21.84 -14.34
CA ALA A 61 -7.19 -23.09 -14.39
C ALA A 61 -7.18 -23.73 -15.79
N ALA A 62 -8.32 -23.74 -16.48
CA ALA A 62 -8.43 -24.29 -17.83
C ALA A 62 -7.60 -23.49 -18.85
N ILE A 63 -7.55 -22.16 -18.71
CA ILE A 63 -6.76 -21.29 -19.60
C ILE A 63 -5.26 -21.55 -19.40
N LEU A 64 -4.83 -21.77 -18.16
CA LEU A 64 -3.43 -22.04 -17.82
C LEU A 64 -2.96 -23.44 -18.24
N ALA A 65 -3.88 -24.36 -18.49
CA ALA A 65 -3.59 -25.71 -18.95
C ALA A 65 -3.39 -25.81 -20.48
N VAL A 66 -3.67 -24.73 -21.23
CA VAL A 66 -3.53 -24.73 -22.69
C VAL A 66 -2.05 -24.90 -23.09
N PRO A 67 -1.69 -25.97 -23.82
CA PRO A 67 -0.34 -26.14 -24.33
C PRO A 67 0.01 -25.05 -25.34
N GLY A 68 1.24 -24.56 -25.30
CA GLY A 68 1.73 -23.58 -26.26
C GLY A 68 3.23 -23.36 -26.16
N ASN A 69 3.74 -22.42 -26.97
CA ASN A 69 5.15 -22.06 -26.87
C ASN A 69 5.45 -21.41 -25.51
N PRO A 70 6.70 -21.48 -25.03
CA PRO A 70 7.06 -21.00 -23.68
C PRO A 70 6.67 -19.53 -23.42
N TRP A 71 6.78 -18.66 -24.43
CA TRP A 71 6.43 -17.25 -24.32
C TRP A 71 4.92 -17.03 -24.15
N MET A 72 4.11 -17.76 -24.91
CA MET A 72 2.65 -17.71 -24.79
C MET A 72 2.20 -18.22 -23.43
N THR A 73 2.73 -19.38 -22.99
CA THR A 73 2.44 -19.95 -21.67
C THR A 73 2.81 -18.97 -20.56
N GLN A 74 3.93 -18.28 -20.68
CA GLN A 74 4.35 -17.29 -19.69
C GLN A 74 3.49 -16.01 -19.72
N GLY A 75 2.99 -15.61 -20.89
CA GLY A 75 2.01 -14.55 -21.04
C GLY A 75 0.69 -14.88 -20.33
N LEU A 76 0.14 -16.06 -20.61
CA LEU A 76 -1.07 -16.55 -19.95
C LEU A 76 -0.90 -16.68 -18.44
N ARG A 77 0.25 -17.18 -17.98
CA ARG A 77 0.57 -17.27 -16.55
C ARG A 77 0.65 -15.90 -15.89
N SER A 78 1.26 -14.92 -16.55
CA SER A 78 1.35 -13.55 -16.03
C SER A 78 -0.04 -12.91 -15.90
N ILE A 79 -0.86 -13.02 -16.94
CA ILE A 79 -2.21 -12.41 -16.96
C ILE A 79 -3.17 -13.16 -16.03
N PHE A 80 -3.35 -14.46 -16.23
CA PHE A 80 -4.44 -15.22 -15.63
C PHE A 80 -4.02 -16.00 -14.37
N GLY A 81 -2.73 -16.28 -14.20
CA GLY A 81 -2.21 -16.95 -13.01
C GLY A 81 -1.88 -16.00 -11.86
N VAL A 82 -1.47 -14.77 -12.18
CA VAL A 82 -1.00 -13.79 -11.20
C VAL A 82 -1.83 -12.51 -11.24
N ALA A 83 -1.73 -11.71 -12.29
CA ALA A 83 -2.29 -10.36 -12.33
C ALA A 83 -3.82 -10.30 -12.15
N ALA A 84 -4.57 -11.06 -12.95
CA ALA A 84 -6.04 -11.01 -12.91
C ALA A 84 -6.62 -11.46 -11.56
N PRO A 85 -6.28 -12.64 -11.00
CA PRO A 85 -6.76 -13.04 -9.68
C PRO A 85 -6.47 -12.01 -8.59
N GLU A 86 -5.26 -11.45 -8.58
CA GLU A 86 -4.81 -10.52 -7.55
C GLU A 86 -5.48 -9.15 -7.64
N GLU A 87 -5.55 -8.58 -8.84
CA GLU A 87 -6.20 -7.29 -9.02
C GLU A 87 -7.72 -7.38 -8.87
N ILE A 88 -8.35 -8.52 -9.24
CA ILE A 88 -9.78 -8.74 -8.98
C ILE A 88 -10.07 -8.65 -7.47
N VAL A 89 -9.33 -9.40 -6.63
CA VAL A 89 -9.60 -9.40 -5.18
C VAL A 89 -9.31 -8.02 -4.55
N LYS A 90 -8.26 -7.32 -5.00
CA LYS A 90 -7.95 -5.95 -4.55
C LYS A 90 -9.05 -4.97 -4.95
N VAL A 91 -9.50 -5.00 -6.20
CA VAL A 91 -10.58 -4.11 -6.70
C VAL A 91 -11.87 -4.36 -5.92
N LEU A 92 -12.21 -5.61 -5.61
CA LEU A 92 -13.36 -5.95 -4.78
C LEU A 92 -13.25 -5.34 -3.37
N VAL A 93 -12.07 -5.40 -2.75
CA VAL A 93 -11.80 -4.73 -1.46
C VAL A 93 -12.01 -3.21 -1.57
N ILE A 94 -11.47 -2.57 -2.61
CA ILE A 94 -11.60 -1.13 -2.83
C ILE A 94 -13.08 -0.74 -2.97
N ILE A 95 -13.84 -1.50 -3.78
CA ILE A 95 -15.28 -1.27 -3.96
C ILE A 95 -16.01 -1.41 -2.62
N ALA A 96 -15.75 -2.49 -1.88
CA ALA A 96 -16.41 -2.78 -0.60
C ALA A 96 -16.17 -1.69 0.45
N VAL A 97 -14.91 -1.26 0.64
CA VAL A 97 -14.58 -0.17 1.59
C VAL A 97 -15.17 1.16 1.13
N SER A 98 -15.30 1.36 -0.18
CA SER A 98 -15.80 2.61 -0.75
C SER A 98 -17.34 2.68 -0.86
N LEU A 99 -18.07 1.59 -0.58
CA LEU A 99 -19.55 1.56 -0.65
C LEU A 99 -20.23 2.47 0.39
N PRO A 100 -19.85 2.45 1.68
CA PRO A 100 -20.47 3.32 2.69
C PRO A 100 -20.18 4.82 2.47
N VAL A 101 -19.13 5.15 1.72
CA VAL A 101 -18.78 6.53 1.37
C VAL A 101 -19.78 7.08 0.35
N ARG A 102 -20.23 6.26 -0.61
CA ARG A 102 -21.16 6.66 -1.68
C ARG A 102 -22.46 7.27 -1.16
N ARG A 103 -22.93 6.85 0.01
CA ARG A 103 -24.19 7.34 0.61
C ARG A 103 -24.05 8.71 1.27
N ARG A 104 -22.84 9.29 1.35
CA ARG A 104 -22.61 10.61 1.92
C ARG A 104 -22.73 11.68 0.84
N THR A 105 -23.53 12.69 1.09
CA THR A 105 -23.77 13.86 0.21
C THR A 105 -22.50 14.63 -0.15
N PHE A 106 -21.40 14.44 0.61
CA PHE A 106 -20.10 15.08 0.40
C PHE A 106 -18.93 14.07 0.38
N ALA A 107 -19.13 12.93 -0.31
CA ALA A 107 -18.08 11.95 -0.52
C ALA A 107 -16.92 12.53 -1.36
N ASP A 108 -15.72 12.56 -0.80
CA ASP A 108 -14.52 13.00 -1.50
C ASP A 108 -14.03 11.90 -2.48
N PRO A 109 -13.88 12.17 -3.79
CA PRO A 109 -13.35 11.19 -4.74
C PRO A 109 -11.95 10.68 -4.39
N MET A 110 -11.13 11.51 -3.76
CA MET A 110 -9.76 11.17 -3.36
C MET A 110 -9.74 10.10 -2.26
N ASP A 111 -10.77 10.01 -1.40
CA ASP A 111 -10.91 8.92 -0.43
C ASP A 111 -10.80 7.54 -1.12
N THR A 112 -11.46 7.38 -2.27
CA THR A 112 -11.43 6.10 -3.01
C THR A 112 -10.04 5.80 -3.56
N VAL A 113 -9.28 6.83 -3.93
CA VAL A 113 -7.87 6.71 -4.36
C VAL A 113 -6.99 6.27 -3.19
N VAL A 114 -7.17 6.87 -2.01
CA VAL A 114 -6.42 6.51 -0.79
C VAL A 114 -6.78 5.10 -0.31
N TYR A 115 -8.05 4.69 -0.37
CA TYR A 115 -8.44 3.30 -0.09
C TYR A 115 -7.83 2.33 -1.12
N GLY A 116 -7.74 2.76 -2.38
CA GLY A 116 -6.99 2.07 -3.44
C GLY A 116 -5.54 1.81 -3.06
N ALA A 117 -4.79 2.87 -2.73
CA ALA A 117 -3.41 2.77 -2.25
C ALA A 117 -3.29 1.82 -1.05
N ALA A 118 -4.16 1.99 -0.05
CA ALA A 118 -4.14 1.18 1.16
C ALA A 118 -4.36 -0.31 0.86
N ALA A 119 -5.35 -0.67 0.04
CA ALA A 119 -5.61 -2.07 -0.32
C ALA A 119 -4.43 -2.69 -1.09
N GLY A 120 -3.87 -1.97 -2.06
CA GLY A 120 -2.69 -2.43 -2.80
C GLY A 120 -1.45 -2.60 -1.92
N LEU A 121 -1.18 -1.66 -1.02
CA LEU A 121 -0.04 -1.70 -0.10
C LEU A 121 -0.21 -2.76 1.00
N GLY A 122 -1.43 -2.99 1.46
CA GLY A 122 -1.73 -4.07 2.40
C GLY A 122 -1.48 -5.45 1.78
N PHE A 123 -1.96 -5.66 0.55
CA PHE A 123 -1.64 -6.86 -0.21
C PHE A 123 -0.13 -7.02 -0.38
N ALA A 124 0.56 -5.95 -0.80
CA ALA A 124 2.00 -5.95 -1.00
C ALA A 124 2.78 -6.27 0.28
N ALA A 125 2.34 -5.79 1.44
CA ALA A 125 2.99 -6.06 2.72
C ALA A 125 3.00 -7.56 3.05
N TYR A 126 1.85 -8.22 2.89
CA TYR A 126 1.76 -9.68 3.11
C TYR A 126 2.51 -10.45 2.02
N GLU A 127 2.36 -10.08 0.75
CA GLU A 127 3.06 -10.76 -0.34
C GLU A 127 4.59 -10.62 -0.20
N ASN A 128 5.08 -9.44 0.16
CA ASN A 128 6.49 -9.19 0.45
C ASN A 128 6.96 -10.06 1.61
N LEU A 129 6.18 -10.19 2.69
CA LEU A 129 6.50 -11.09 3.81
C LEU A 129 6.64 -12.54 3.33
N ALA A 130 5.67 -13.04 2.56
CA ALA A 130 5.70 -14.40 2.02
C ALA A 130 6.94 -14.62 1.13
N TYR A 131 7.27 -13.66 0.24
CA TYR A 131 8.44 -13.73 -0.63
C TYR A 131 9.75 -13.79 0.15
N LEU A 132 9.91 -12.94 1.16
CA LEU A 132 11.13 -12.87 1.97
C LEU A 132 11.31 -14.12 2.84
N VAL A 133 10.22 -14.70 3.35
CA VAL A 133 10.26 -15.97 4.10
C VAL A 133 10.61 -17.14 3.18
N GLN A 134 10.06 -17.17 1.96
CA GLN A 134 10.35 -18.23 0.98
C GLN A 134 11.80 -18.19 0.47
N HIS A 135 12.44 -17.03 0.47
CA HIS A 135 13.80 -16.82 -0.01
C HIS A 135 14.69 -16.26 1.11
N ALA A 136 14.68 -16.96 2.25
CA ALA A 136 15.34 -16.53 3.49
C ALA A 136 16.88 -16.43 3.39
N ASP A 137 17.50 -17.02 2.37
CA ASP A 137 18.92 -16.91 2.05
C ASP A 137 19.27 -15.56 1.41
N MET A 138 18.35 -14.99 0.63
CA MET A 138 18.55 -13.74 -0.12
C MET A 138 17.69 -12.57 0.38
N TRP A 139 17.02 -12.72 1.52
CA TRP A 139 15.94 -11.81 1.94
C TRP A 139 16.33 -10.33 1.99
N ARG A 140 17.59 -9.98 2.29
CA ARG A 140 18.02 -8.58 2.37
C ARG A 140 18.01 -7.86 1.02
N SER A 141 18.57 -8.49 -0.01
CA SER A 141 18.62 -7.92 -1.37
C SER A 141 17.21 -7.90 -1.98
N LEU A 142 16.43 -8.96 -1.76
CA LEU A 142 15.02 -9.01 -2.14
C LEU A 142 14.20 -7.91 -1.45
N ALA A 143 14.38 -7.71 -0.14
CA ALA A 143 13.68 -6.68 0.60
C ALA A 143 14.00 -5.28 0.05
N ALA A 144 15.27 -4.99 -0.25
CA ALA A 144 15.68 -3.71 -0.82
C ALA A 144 15.03 -3.48 -2.20
N LEU A 145 15.12 -4.46 -3.11
CA LEU A 145 14.57 -4.36 -4.46
C LEU A 145 13.04 -4.20 -4.43
N ARG A 146 12.36 -5.03 -3.63
CA ARG A 146 10.89 -5.01 -3.51
C ARG A 146 10.39 -3.74 -2.82
N SER A 147 11.13 -3.21 -1.84
CA SER A 147 10.79 -1.95 -1.16
C SER A 147 10.79 -0.74 -2.10
N VAL A 148 11.70 -0.72 -3.08
CA VAL A 148 11.84 0.40 -4.03
C VAL A 148 10.86 0.30 -5.18
N LEU A 149 10.52 -0.92 -5.62
CA LEU A 149 9.76 -1.12 -6.85
C LEU A 149 8.44 -1.85 -6.61
N THR A 150 8.48 -3.13 -6.23
CA THR A 150 7.29 -4.00 -6.17
C THR A 150 6.23 -3.49 -5.18
N VAL A 151 6.65 -3.05 -3.99
CA VAL A 151 5.73 -2.54 -2.97
C VAL A 151 5.06 -1.23 -3.40
N PRO A 152 5.81 -0.19 -3.83
CA PRO A 152 5.20 1.01 -4.43
C PRO A 152 4.36 0.72 -5.67
N PHE A 153 4.75 -0.25 -6.49
CA PHE A 153 4.02 -0.65 -7.70
C PHE A 153 2.63 -1.19 -7.36
N HIS A 154 2.47 -2.09 -6.39
CA HIS A 154 1.14 -2.53 -5.94
C HIS A 154 0.30 -1.38 -5.37
N GLY A 155 0.94 -0.46 -4.62
CA GLY A 155 0.26 0.77 -4.19
C GLY A 155 -0.22 1.62 -5.37
N ALA A 156 0.58 1.73 -6.43
CA ALA A 156 0.24 2.43 -7.66
C ALA A 156 -0.92 1.76 -8.42
N LEU A 157 -0.94 0.43 -8.53
CA LEU A 157 -2.06 -0.31 -9.13
C LEU A 157 -3.36 -0.08 -8.37
N GLY A 158 -3.30 -0.12 -7.03
CA GLY A 158 -4.43 0.21 -6.16
C GLY A 158 -4.93 1.65 -6.35
N ILE A 159 -4.01 2.63 -6.48
CA ILE A 159 -4.33 4.03 -6.81
C ILE A 159 -5.04 4.14 -8.16
N ILE A 160 -4.54 3.43 -9.19
CA ILE A 160 -5.11 3.45 -10.54
C ILE A 160 -6.55 2.91 -10.50
N ALA A 161 -6.77 1.76 -9.86
CA ALA A 161 -8.10 1.19 -9.64
C ALA A 161 -9.02 2.18 -8.92
N GLY A 162 -8.56 2.72 -7.78
CA GLY A 162 -9.31 3.67 -6.96
C GLY A 162 -9.68 4.95 -7.71
N ALA A 163 -8.76 5.50 -8.50
CA ALA A 163 -8.98 6.69 -9.32
C ALA A 163 -10.03 6.45 -10.40
N TYR A 164 -9.97 5.33 -11.12
CA TYR A 164 -10.98 4.99 -12.12
C TYR A 164 -12.35 4.69 -11.51
N ILE A 165 -12.41 4.07 -10.32
CA ILE A 165 -13.68 3.92 -9.56
C ILE A 165 -14.23 5.29 -9.17
N ALA A 166 -13.38 6.20 -8.68
CA ALA A 166 -13.77 7.55 -8.31
C ALA A 166 -14.33 8.33 -9.51
N ILE A 167 -13.64 8.26 -10.66
CA ILE A 167 -14.07 8.87 -11.93
C ILE A 167 -15.39 8.26 -12.42
N ALA A 168 -15.52 6.93 -12.41
CA ALA A 168 -16.74 6.24 -12.83
C ALA A 168 -17.96 6.62 -11.97
N ARG A 169 -17.75 6.92 -10.69
CA ARG A 169 -18.80 7.35 -9.77
C ARG A 169 -19.13 8.84 -9.90
N ALA A 170 -18.12 9.68 -10.10
CA ALA A 170 -18.30 11.13 -10.27
C ALA A 170 -18.85 11.52 -11.65
N GLY A 171 -18.77 10.62 -12.64
CA GLY A 171 -19.28 10.87 -13.99
C GLY A 171 -18.55 12.04 -14.67
N THR A 172 -19.28 13.07 -15.08
CA THR A 172 -18.73 14.25 -15.77
C THR A 172 -18.02 15.24 -14.84
N ALA A 173 -18.21 15.13 -13.51
CA ALA A 173 -17.65 16.08 -12.55
C ALA A 173 -16.11 16.07 -12.47
N LEU A 174 -15.46 14.98 -12.93
CA LEU A 174 -14.00 14.83 -13.01
C LEU A 174 -13.49 14.85 -14.47
N GLY A 175 -14.23 15.52 -15.37
CA GLY A 175 -13.80 15.79 -16.74
C GLY A 175 -14.23 14.77 -17.80
N ALA A 176 -15.32 14.00 -17.60
CA ALA A 176 -15.91 13.25 -18.71
C ALA A 176 -16.69 14.19 -19.64
N HIS A 177 -16.44 14.10 -20.94
CA HIS A 177 -17.12 14.91 -21.97
C HIS A 177 -18.65 14.81 -21.83
N ARG A 178 -19.31 15.98 -21.84
CA ARG A 178 -20.75 16.14 -21.62
C ARG A 178 -21.63 15.34 -22.59
N HIS A 179 -21.08 14.94 -23.73
CA HIS A 179 -21.80 14.28 -24.83
C HIS A 179 -21.82 12.73 -24.79
N HIS A 180 -20.96 12.07 -23.98
CA HIS A 180 -20.85 10.60 -23.92
C HIS A 180 -20.72 10.08 -22.47
N ARG A 181 -21.62 10.52 -21.59
CA ARG A 181 -21.57 10.25 -20.14
C ARG A 181 -21.56 8.76 -19.80
N ASP A 182 -22.40 7.97 -20.43
CA ASP A 182 -22.53 6.53 -20.11
C ASP A 182 -21.32 5.72 -20.58
N TRP A 183 -20.80 6.06 -21.78
CA TRP A 183 -19.57 5.46 -22.29
C TRP A 183 -18.34 5.80 -21.43
N ALA A 184 -18.21 7.05 -21.00
CA ALA A 184 -17.12 7.47 -20.11
C ALA A 184 -17.19 6.77 -18.74
N ARG A 185 -18.41 6.54 -18.25
CA ARG A 185 -18.64 5.80 -17.00
C ARG A 185 -18.31 4.32 -17.14
N LEU A 186 -18.79 3.67 -18.21
CA LEU A 186 -18.53 2.26 -18.48
C LEU A 186 -17.03 2.02 -18.69
N SER A 187 -16.39 2.85 -19.52
CA SER A 187 -14.94 2.75 -19.76
C SER A 187 -14.13 2.96 -18.47
N SER A 188 -14.53 3.86 -17.58
CA SER A 188 -13.88 4.02 -16.27
C SER A 188 -14.05 2.79 -15.38
N TRP A 189 -15.22 2.14 -15.38
CA TRP A 189 -15.39 0.87 -14.65
C TRP A 189 -14.54 -0.26 -15.25
N CYS A 190 -14.45 -0.35 -16.57
CA CYS A 190 -13.56 -1.29 -17.23
C CYS A 190 -12.09 -1.01 -16.87
N LEU A 191 -11.65 0.24 -16.94
CA LEU A 191 -10.29 0.65 -16.63
C LEU A 191 -9.93 0.47 -15.15
N ALA A 192 -10.91 0.52 -14.23
CA ALA A 192 -10.67 0.23 -12.82
C ALA A 192 -10.15 -1.20 -12.56
N LEU A 193 -10.44 -2.16 -13.46
CA LEU A 193 -9.95 -3.53 -13.39
C LEU A 193 -8.89 -3.83 -14.45
N PHE A 194 -9.17 -3.54 -15.72
CA PHE A 194 -8.29 -3.95 -16.81
C PHE A 194 -6.97 -3.17 -16.84
N ALA A 195 -6.96 -1.90 -16.43
CA ALA A 195 -5.71 -1.14 -16.38
C ALA A 195 -4.72 -1.71 -15.34
N PRO A 196 -5.10 -1.96 -14.07
CA PRO A 196 -4.18 -2.58 -13.13
C PRO A 196 -3.80 -4.01 -13.53
N VAL A 197 -4.72 -4.82 -14.06
CA VAL A 197 -4.41 -6.18 -14.56
C VAL A 197 -3.36 -6.14 -15.67
N ALA A 198 -3.53 -5.26 -16.66
CA ALA A 198 -2.60 -5.16 -17.78
C ALA A 198 -1.21 -4.69 -17.33
N LEU A 199 -1.14 -3.68 -16.46
CA LEU A 199 0.13 -3.17 -15.94
C LEU A 199 0.84 -4.20 -15.05
N HIS A 200 0.09 -4.90 -14.19
CA HIS A 200 0.61 -5.98 -13.34
C HIS A 200 1.16 -7.12 -14.21
N ALA A 201 0.39 -7.60 -15.19
CA ALA A 201 0.84 -8.66 -16.08
C ALA A 201 2.06 -8.24 -16.91
N ALA A 202 2.13 -6.97 -17.34
CA ALA A 202 3.27 -6.44 -18.06
C ALA A 202 4.53 -6.34 -17.17
N PHE A 203 4.37 -6.02 -15.89
CA PHE A 203 5.45 -5.97 -14.91
C PHE A 203 6.01 -7.37 -14.59
N ASP A 204 5.12 -8.35 -14.42
CA ASP A 204 5.47 -9.72 -14.02
C ASP A 204 5.94 -10.59 -15.18
N PHE A 205 5.47 -10.34 -16.40
CA PHE A 205 5.82 -11.19 -17.54
C PHE A 205 7.34 -11.33 -17.74
N PRO A 206 8.13 -10.23 -17.77
CA PRO A 206 9.58 -10.35 -17.87
C PRO A 206 10.21 -11.05 -16.66
N LEU A 207 9.73 -10.80 -15.44
CA LEU A 207 10.28 -11.38 -14.21
C LEU A 207 10.04 -12.89 -14.14
N LEU A 208 8.83 -13.33 -14.44
CA LEU A 208 8.48 -14.74 -14.46
C LEU A 208 9.21 -15.47 -15.60
N THR A 209 9.42 -14.80 -16.74
CA THR A 209 10.24 -15.35 -17.85
C THR A 209 11.68 -15.57 -17.40
N LEU A 210 12.29 -14.58 -16.74
CA LEU A 210 13.64 -14.68 -16.17
C LEU A 210 13.76 -15.83 -15.16
N GLN A 211 12.72 -16.03 -14.34
CA GLN A 211 12.67 -17.09 -13.34
C GLN A 211 12.54 -18.48 -13.98
N LYS A 212 11.73 -18.61 -15.04
CA LYS A 212 11.42 -19.91 -15.67
C LYS A 212 12.48 -20.37 -16.66
N HIS A 213 13.21 -19.43 -17.28
CA HIS A 213 14.21 -19.70 -18.31
C HIS A 213 15.59 -19.16 -17.88
N PRO A 214 16.32 -19.88 -16.99
CA PRO A 214 17.60 -19.41 -16.50
C PRO A 214 18.68 -19.29 -17.59
N ASP A 215 18.57 -20.10 -18.65
CA ASP A 215 19.57 -20.21 -19.73
C ASP A 215 19.47 -19.11 -20.79
N LEU A 216 18.61 -18.09 -20.59
CA LEU A 216 18.52 -16.95 -21.49
C LEU A 216 19.86 -16.21 -21.61
N GLY A 217 20.20 -15.78 -22.83
CA GLY A 217 21.42 -15.02 -23.08
C GLY A 217 21.49 -13.71 -22.27
N PRO A 218 22.71 -13.22 -21.93
CA PRO A 218 22.89 -12.05 -21.07
C PRO A 218 22.12 -10.79 -21.53
N THR A 219 22.13 -10.52 -22.84
CA THR A 219 21.42 -9.40 -23.45
C THR A 219 19.91 -9.49 -23.22
N THR A 220 19.31 -10.66 -23.47
CA THR A 220 17.87 -10.88 -23.26
C THR A 220 17.50 -10.72 -21.79
N ARG A 221 18.34 -11.23 -20.88
CA ARG A 221 18.12 -11.07 -19.44
C ARG A 221 18.11 -9.61 -19.02
N MET A 222 19.07 -8.83 -19.51
CA MET A 222 19.16 -7.40 -19.28
C MET A 222 17.93 -6.66 -19.82
N LEU A 223 17.49 -6.98 -21.05
CA LEU A 223 16.30 -6.36 -21.66
C LEU A 223 15.02 -6.67 -20.88
N LEU A 224 14.81 -7.91 -20.46
CA LEU A 224 13.65 -8.30 -19.65
C LEU A 224 13.65 -7.59 -18.28
N GLY A 225 14.82 -7.53 -17.62
CA GLY A 225 14.97 -6.79 -16.37
C GLY A 225 14.66 -5.30 -16.54
N ALA A 226 15.25 -4.67 -17.55
CA ALA A 226 15.02 -3.25 -17.87
C ALA A 226 13.54 -2.96 -18.21
N ALA A 227 12.87 -3.87 -18.94
CA ALA A 227 11.46 -3.75 -19.26
C ALA A 227 10.60 -3.74 -17.99
N SER A 228 10.83 -4.67 -17.06
CA SER A 228 10.09 -4.71 -15.79
C SER A 228 10.31 -3.44 -14.95
N LEU A 229 11.56 -2.96 -14.85
CA LEU A 229 11.87 -1.69 -14.16
C LEU A 229 11.10 -0.51 -14.79
N LEU A 230 11.17 -0.38 -16.13
CA LEU A 230 10.52 0.71 -16.86
C LEU A 230 9.00 0.68 -16.66
N ILE A 231 8.37 -0.50 -16.76
CA ILE A 231 6.93 -0.67 -16.56
C ILE A 231 6.54 -0.32 -15.13
N GLY A 232 7.30 -0.79 -14.14
CA GLY A 232 7.04 -0.51 -12.73
C GLY A 232 7.09 0.99 -12.41
N PHE A 233 8.19 1.67 -12.76
CA PHE A 233 8.32 3.12 -12.54
C PHE A 233 7.32 3.94 -13.36
N SER A 234 7.01 3.54 -14.59
CA SER A 234 6.01 4.21 -15.43
C SER A 234 4.61 4.11 -14.82
N SER A 235 4.27 2.97 -14.22
CA SER A 235 2.99 2.74 -13.54
C SER A 235 2.87 3.60 -12.28
N ILE A 236 3.95 3.73 -11.51
CA ILE A 236 4.01 4.65 -10.36
C ILE A 236 3.82 6.11 -10.82
N GLY A 237 4.52 6.52 -11.88
CA GLY A 237 4.36 7.85 -12.47
C GLY A 237 2.93 8.11 -12.98
N PHE A 238 2.30 7.10 -13.59
CA PHE A 238 0.91 7.16 -14.03
C PHE A 238 -0.07 7.29 -12.85
N ALA A 239 0.13 6.52 -11.78
CA ALA A 239 -0.65 6.64 -10.55
C ALA A 239 -0.53 8.05 -9.94
N ILE A 240 0.67 8.63 -9.87
CA ILE A 240 0.89 10.00 -9.40
C ILE A 240 0.13 11.02 -10.27
N ARG A 241 0.14 10.83 -11.60
CA ARG A 241 -0.64 11.69 -12.52
C ARG A 241 -2.14 11.58 -12.26
N LEU A 242 -2.66 10.39 -12.00
CA LEU A 242 -4.08 10.18 -11.66
C LEU A 242 -4.44 10.82 -10.31
N VAL A 243 -3.61 10.66 -9.29
CA VAL A 243 -3.77 11.35 -8.00
C VAL A 243 -3.89 12.85 -8.21
N ARG A 244 -2.95 13.45 -8.96
CA ARG A 244 -2.99 14.89 -9.27
C ARG A 244 -4.23 15.28 -10.07
N ARG A 245 -4.67 14.44 -11.02
CA ARG A 245 -5.87 14.68 -11.82
C ARG A 245 -7.13 14.69 -10.95
N VAL A 246 -7.31 13.69 -10.10
CA VAL A 246 -8.46 13.62 -9.17
C VAL A 246 -8.39 14.75 -8.14
N GLY A 247 -7.18 15.02 -7.62
CA GLY A 247 -6.90 16.10 -6.68
C GLY A 247 -7.29 17.49 -7.20
N ARG A 248 -7.00 17.83 -8.46
CA ARG A 248 -7.30 19.16 -9.06
C ARG A 248 -8.78 19.56 -9.07
N HIS A 249 -9.69 18.61 -8.98
CA HIS A 249 -11.13 18.89 -8.91
C HIS A 249 -11.61 19.19 -7.48
N HIS A 250 -10.70 19.27 -6.51
CA HIS A 250 -11.00 19.70 -5.14
C HIS A 250 -10.93 21.22 -5.02
N ALA A 251 -11.90 21.80 -4.32
CA ALA A 251 -11.81 23.20 -3.91
C ALA A 251 -10.69 23.38 -2.87
N PRO A 252 -9.91 24.49 -2.94
CA PRO A 252 -8.88 24.81 -1.94
C PRO A 252 -9.44 24.84 -0.52
N ARG A 253 -8.59 24.54 0.46
CA ARG A 253 -8.99 24.40 1.86
C ARG A 253 -9.07 25.71 2.63
N THR A 254 -9.97 25.74 3.62
CA THR A 254 -9.94 26.70 4.71
C THR A 254 -8.75 26.45 5.64
N GLU A 255 -8.30 27.47 6.38
CA GLU A 255 -7.11 27.35 7.25
C GLU A 255 -7.23 26.25 8.30
N VAL A 256 -8.41 26.07 8.88
CA VAL A 256 -8.72 25.01 9.85
C VAL A 256 -8.47 23.61 9.27
N ALA A 257 -8.73 23.44 7.97
CA ALA A 257 -8.50 22.17 7.31
C ALA A 257 -6.99 21.92 7.05
N ARG A 258 -6.21 22.97 6.76
CA ARG A 258 -4.73 22.87 6.69
C ARG A 258 -4.12 22.45 8.03
N GLU A 259 -4.62 23.01 9.14
CA GLU A 259 -4.19 22.67 10.50
C GLU A 259 -4.45 21.17 10.82
N ARG A 260 -5.64 20.64 10.49
CA ARG A 260 -5.95 19.21 10.66
C ARG A 260 -5.01 18.30 9.89
N LEU A 261 -4.62 18.71 8.70
CA LEU A 261 -3.77 17.91 7.82
C LEU A 261 -2.31 17.91 8.30
N SER A 262 -1.83 19.05 8.79
CA SER A 262 -0.50 19.11 9.43
C SER A 262 -0.45 18.20 10.66
N GLN A 263 -1.52 18.18 11.47
CA GLN A 263 -1.66 17.27 12.62
C GLN A 263 -1.72 15.80 12.20
N LEU A 264 -2.49 15.45 11.16
CA LEU A 264 -2.54 14.09 10.61
C LEU A 264 -1.18 13.67 10.03
N ARG A 265 -0.48 14.54 9.30
CA ARG A 265 0.85 14.27 8.76
C ARG A 265 1.88 14.03 9.86
N ARG A 266 1.86 14.87 10.91
CA ARG A 266 2.69 14.69 12.11
C ARG A 266 2.37 13.38 12.82
N MET A 267 1.09 13.09 13.03
CA MET A 267 0.60 11.84 13.63
C MET A 267 1.14 10.62 12.85
N TRP A 268 0.96 10.62 11.54
CA TRP A 268 1.41 9.55 10.67
C TRP A 268 2.94 9.42 10.64
N ALA A 269 3.70 10.53 10.72
CA ALA A 269 5.15 10.51 10.81
C ALA A 269 5.63 9.93 12.14
N LEU A 270 4.98 10.32 13.26
CA LEU A 270 5.26 9.78 14.59
C LEU A 270 4.93 8.29 14.68
N LEU A 271 3.86 7.84 14.01
CA LEU A 271 3.53 6.41 13.87
C LEU A 271 4.65 5.64 13.15
N LEU A 272 5.15 6.16 12.04
CA LEU A 272 6.24 5.53 11.28
C LEU A 272 7.55 5.50 12.05
N VAL A 273 7.96 6.65 12.62
CA VAL A 273 9.18 6.78 13.41
C VAL A 273 9.06 5.94 14.69
N GLY A 274 7.92 5.98 15.37
CA GLY A 274 7.65 5.20 16.58
C GLY A 274 7.65 3.70 16.33
N SER A 275 7.00 3.25 15.25
CA SER A 275 7.02 1.83 14.85
C SER A 275 8.44 1.40 14.47
N GLY A 276 9.19 2.24 13.75
CA GLY A 276 10.59 1.98 13.37
C GLY A 276 11.53 1.91 14.58
N ALA A 277 11.45 2.87 15.50
CA ALA A 277 12.24 2.90 16.73
C ALA A 277 11.88 1.73 17.67
N GLY A 278 10.59 1.50 17.89
CA GLY A 278 10.12 0.38 18.71
C GLY A 278 10.64 -0.95 18.21
N PHE A 279 10.62 -1.12 16.89
CA PHE A 279 11.13 -2.31 16.23
C PHE A 279 12.65 -2.46 16.30
N ALA A 280 13.41 -1.40 16.00
CA ALA A 280 14.87 -1.41 16.11
C ALA A 280 15.28 -1.79 17.54
N GLY A 281 14.55 -1.30 18.53
CA GLY A 281 14.74 -1.65 19.92
C GLY A 281 14.53 -3.13 20.21
N ALA A 282 13.42 -3.70 19.75
CA ALA A 282 13.15 -5.12 19.88
C ALA A 282 14.24 -5.99 19.22
N ALA A 283 14.71 -5.61 18.03
CA ALA A 283 15.79 -6.30 17.34
C ALA A 283 17.11 -6.25 18.15
N PHE A 284 17.46 -5.10 18.74
CA PHE A 284 18.63 -4.98 19.61
C PHE A 284 18.51 -5.83 20.87
N VAL A 285 17.37 -5.79 21.59
CA VAL A 285 17.16 -6.60 22.80
C VAL A 285 17.26 -8.09 22.48
N LEU A 286 16.56 -8.57 21.45
CA LEU A 286 16.54 -9.98 21.07
C LEU A 286 17.93 -10.48 20.66
N THR A 287 18.66 -9.68 19.86
CA THR A 287 20.03 -10.02 19.45
C THR A 287 20.97 -10.09 20.64
N SER A 288 20.77 -9.22 21.64
CA SER A 288 21.66 -9.11 22.81
C SER A 288 21.42 -10.18 23.86
N LEU A 289 20.15 -10.48 24.16
CA LEU A 289 19.77 -11.61 25.01
C LEU A 289 20.34 -12.91 24.44
N HIS A 290 20.27 -13.06 23.12
CA HIS A 290 20.78 -14.25 22.46
C HIS A 290 22.31 -14.35 22.48
N HIS A 291 23.02 -13.23 22.30
CA HIS A 291 24.48 -13.21 22.42
C HIS A 291 24.93 -13.60 23.83
N TRP A 292 24.22 -13.14 24.86
CA TRP A 292 24.45 -13.54 26.24
C TRP A 292 24.21 -15.04 26.46
N PHE A 293 23.17 -15.62 25.85
CA PHE A 293 22.90 -17.06 25.95
C PHE A 293 23.96 -17.95 25.30
N ILE A 294 24.67 -17.48 24.28
CA ILE A 294 25.60 -18.31 23.49
C ILE A 294 27.08 -18.00 23.75
N ASN A 295 27.39 -16.77 24.15
CA ASN A 295 28.73 -16.36 24.57
C ASN A 295 28.62 -15.46 25.81
N PRO A 296 28.37 -16.04 27.00
CA PRO A 296 28.17 -15.27 28.23
C PRO A 296 29.41 -14.44 28.62
N ASP A 297 30.59 -14.81 28.13
CA ASP A 297 31.86 -14.17 28.45
C ASP A 297 32.11 -12.85 27.67
N ARG A 298 31.30 -12.55 26.63
CA ARG A 298 31.40 -11.30 25.84
C ARG A 298 30.26 -10.33 26.18
N ASN A 299 30.57 -9.33 27.00
CA ASN A 299 29.64 -8.40 27.64
C ASN A 299 29.12 -7.24 26.76
N ALA A 300 28.68 -7.50 25.52
CA ALA A 300 27.96 -6.48 24.73
C ALA A 300 26.50 -6.29 25.20
N SER A 301 25.95 -7.26 25.94
CA SER A 301 24.58 -7.28 26.44
C SER A 301 24.26 -6.15 27.43
N LEU A 302 25.24 -5.73 28.25
CA LEU A 302 25.11 -4.63 29.21
C LEU A 302 24.81 -3.27 28.55
N LEU A 303 25.20 -3.08 27.29
CA LEU A 303 24.94 -1.85 26.53
C LEU A 303 23.75 -2.00 25.58
N LEU A 304 23.65 -3.13 24.88
CA LEU A 304 22.68 -3.31 23.81
C LEU A 304 21.26 -3.65 24.33
N ILE A 305 21.11 -4.31 25.48
CA ILE A 305 19.79 -4.55 26.09
C ILE A 305 19.16 -3.23 26.57
N PRO A 306 19.85 -2.37 27.35
CA PRO A 306 19.31 -1.06 27.70
C PRO A 306 18.99 -0.21 26.47
N LEU A 307 19.90 -0.14 25.48
CA LEU A 307 19.67 0.60 24.24
C LEU A 307 18.42 0.12 23.48
N GLY A 308 18.25 -1.21 23.41
CA GLY A 308 17.08 -1.82 22.81
C GLY A 308 15.79 -1.52 23.58
N MET A 309 15.81 -1.61 24.91
CA MET A 309 14.67 -1.25 25.77
C MET A 309 14.32 0.24 25.65
N THR A 310 15.33 1.12 25.59
CA THR A 310 15.12 2.57 25.38
C THR A 310 14.47 2.85 24.04
N SER A 311 14.89 2.19 22.96
CA SER A 311 14.29 2.34 21.64
C SER A 311 12.85 1.78 21.58
N ILE A 312 12.53 0.69 22.31
CA ILE A 312 11.16 0.19 22.54
C ILE A 312 10.32 1.25 23.26
N LEU A 313 10.82 1.81 24.36
CA LEU A 313 10.13 2.83 25.15
C LEU A 313 9.88 4.10 24.33
N ILE A 314 10.85 4.54 23.52
CA ILE A 314 10.68 5.67 22.59
C ILE A 314 9.59 5.34 21.57
N GLY A 315 9.61 4.14 20.98
CA GLY A 315 8.58 3.72 20.04
C GLY A 315 7.18 3.70 20.66
N LEU A 316 7.06 3.18 21.88
CA LEU A 316 5.81 3.12 22.64
C LEU A 316 5.32 4.52 23.03
N ALA A 317 6.22 5.39 23.48
CA ALA A 317 5.92 6.79 23.80
C ALA A 317 5.45 7.57 22.57
N LEU A 318 6.09 7.36 21.41
CA LEU A 318 5.67 7.97 20.15
C LEU A 318 4.30 7.46 19.71
N LEU A 319 4.02 6.15 19.83
CA LEU A 319 2.70 5.59 19.56
C LEU A 319 1.62 6.19 20.47
N LEU A 320 1.87 6.25 21.79
CA LEU A 320 0.96 6.86 22.76
C LEU A 320 0.73 8.35 22.48
N ALA A 321 1.79 9.11 22.20
CA ALA A 321 1.70 10.52 21.83
C ALA A 321 0.88 10.69 20.54
N THR A 322 1.05 9.78 19.58
CA THR A 322 0.29 9.80 18.32
C THR A 322 -1.21 9.55 18.56
N SER A 323 -1.54 8.56 19.40
CA SER A 323 -2.91 8.28 19.83
C SER A 323 -3.52 9.45 20.62
N ALA A 324 -2.74 10.10 21.49
CA ALA A 324 -3.17 11.28 22.22
C ALA A 324 -3.45 12.48 21.29
N VAL A 325 -2.55 12.77 20.34
CA VAL A 325 -2.76 13.82 19.32
C VAL A 325 -4.04 13.55 18.52
N TYR A 326 -4.30 12.29 18.16
CA TYR A 326 -5.52 11.92 17.45
C TYR A 326 -6.79 12.16 18.30
N VAL A 327 -6.79 11.70 19.56
CA VAL A 327 -7.97 11.79 20.45
C VAL A 327 -8.23 13.23 20.90
N PHE A 328 -7.21 13.94 21.39
CA PHE A 328 -7.34 15.31 21.88
C PHE A 328 -7.50 16.32 20.74
N GLY A 329 -6.81 16.12 19.61
CA GLY A 329 -7.01 16.91 18.40
C GLY A 329 -8.44 16.78 17.84
N ARG A 330 -9.05 15.59 17.97
CA ARG A 330 -10.46 15.38 17.61
C ARG A 330 -11.42 16.14 18.55
N ASN A 331 -11.17 16.13 19.85
CA ASN A 331 -12.04 16.77 20.84
C ASN A 331 -12.00 18.30 20.77
N ARG A 332 -10.80 18.89 20.61
CA ARG A 332 -10.62 20.35 20.53
C ARG A 332 -11.34 21.00 19.35
N ILE A 333 -11.58 20.23 18.29
CA ILE A 333 -12.26 20.70 17.08
C ILE A 333 -13.78 20.55 17.18
N ARG A 334 -14.25 19.56 17.95
CA ARG A 334 -15.68 19.37 18.24
C ARG A 334 -16.24 20.53 19.05
N THR A 335 -15.46 21.00 20.03
CA THR A 335 -15.79 22.17 20.85
C THR A 335 -15.78 23.48 20.06
N SER A 336 -14.89 23.62 19.06
CA SER A 336 -14.89 24.82 18.20
C SER A 336 -16.03 24.84 17.19
N SER A 337 -16.56 23.69 16.75
CA SER A 337 -17.71 23.64 15.83
C SER A 337 -19.05 23.89 16.53
N GLU A 338 -19.16 23.62 17.83
CA GLU A 338 -20.36 23.95 18.61
C GLU A 338 -20.46 25.44 18.96
N GLY A 339 -19.33 26.16 18.99
CA GLY A 339 -19.29 27.62 19.23
C GLY A 339 -19.77 28.50 18.07
N PHE A 340 -20.07 27.93 16.89
CA PHE A 340 -20.57 28.67 15.72
C PHE A 340 -22.07 28.49 15.47
N SER A 341 -22.82 27.87 16.40
CA SER A 341 -24.28 27.89 16.34
C SER A 341 -24.81 29.17 17.01
N SER A 342 -24.65 30.31 16.35
CA SER A 342 -25.45 31.51 16.65
C SER A 342 -26.64 31.53 15.69
N ALA A 343 -27.81 31.13 16.20
CA ALA A 343 -29.08 31.36 15.54
C ALA A 343 -29.29 32.87 15.29
N PRO A 344 -29.92 33.29 14.18
CA PRO A 344 -30.50 34.63 14.13
C PRO A 344 -31.78 34.61 14.98
N GLU A 345 -31.85 35.48 15.99
CA GLU A 345 -33.12 35.79 16.64
C GLU A 345 -34.09 36.44 15.63
N PRO A 346 -35.41 36.16 15.73
CA PRO A 346 -36.40 36.85 14.93
C PRO A 346 -36.68 38.22 15.56
N GLY A 347 -36.30 39.28 14.84
CA GLY A 347 -36.72 40.67 15.07
C GLY A 347 -37.53 41.18 13.90
#